data_AF-A0A7L0H7L2-F1
#
_entry.id   AF-A0A7L0H7L2-F1
#
_cell.length_a   1.000
_cell.length_b   1.000
_cell.length_c   1.000
_cell.angle_alpha   90.00
_cell.angle_beta   90.00
_cell.angle_gamma   90.00
#
_symmetry.space_group_name_H-M   'P 1'
#
loop_
_entity.id
_entity.type
_entity.pdbx_description
1 polymer ?
#
loop_
_entity_poly.entity_id
_entity_poly.type
_entity_poly.pdbx_seq_one_letter_code
_entity_poly.pdbx_strand_id
1 'polypeptide(L)' 'SAPRGTPSVTLDPTGRQALLRVIRRSRHREVPLGELRQRRAPPGARLGVTYLLHDLLGAQLLRSIPTSSGPMLRLAET' A
#
# COMPACT_ATOMS: atom_id res chain seq x y z
N SER A 1 -32.05 -19.01 3.58
CA SER A 1 -30.61 -19.20 3.87
C SER A 1 -29.81 -18.41 2.84
N ALA A 2 -29.31 -17.24 3.21
CA ALA A 2 -28.42 -16.42 2.36
C ALA A 2 -26.98 -16.61 2.85
N PRO A 3 -25.98 -16.73 1.97
CA PRO A 3 -24.60 -16.83 2.42
C PRO A 3 -24.20 -15.49 3.04
N ARG A 4 -23.70 -15.55 4.28
CA ARG A 4 -23.03 -14.44 4.96
C ARG A 4 -21.84 -14.02 4.09
N GLY A 5 -22.05 -13.00 3.27
CA GLY A 5 -20.98 -12.29 2.59
C GLY A 5 -20.10 -11.66 3.66
N THR A 6 -18.89 -12.20 3.82
CA THR A 6 -17.80 -11.49 4.47
C THR A 6 -17.74 -10.07 3.89
N PRO A 7 -17.61 -9.01 4.72
CA PRO A 7 -17.37 -7.68 4.19
C PRO A 7 -15.98 -7.69 3.56
N SER A 8 -15.91 -8.04 2.27
CA SER A 8 -14.78 -7.70 1.44
C SER A 8 -14.75 -6.19 1.46
N VAL A 9 -13.85 -5.63 2.27
CA VAL A 9 -13.53 -4.22 2.31
C VAL A 9 -13.24 -3.84 0.87
N THR A 10 -14.20 -3.22 0.19
CA THR A 10 -14.02 -2.70 -1.16
C THR A 10 -13.08 -1.51 -1.02
N LEU A 11 -11.78 -1.80 -0.98
CA LEU A 11 -10.75 -0.82 -1.26
C LEU A 11 -11.03 -0.33 -2.67
N ASP A 12 -11.54 0.89 -2.78
CA ASP A 12 -11.73 1.56 -4.06
C ASP A 12 -10.40 1.46 -4.87
N PRO A 13 -10.44 1.06 -6.16
CA PRO A 13 -9.29 1.01 -7.05
C PRO A 13 -8.38 2.26 -6.99
N THR A 14 -8.95 3.42 -6.65
CA THR A 14 -8.21 4.68 -6.48
C THR A 14 -7.17 4.64 -5.36
N GLY A 15 -7.43 3.98 -4.23
CA GLY A 15 -6.52 3.98 -3.07
C GLY A 15 -5.20 3.26 -3.35
N ARG A 16 -5.28 2.02 -3.87
CA ARG A 16 -4.10 1.22 -4.25
C ARG A 16 -3.31 1.90 -5.36
N GLN A 17 -4.01 2.36 -6.40
CA GLN A 17 -3.36 3.02 -7.54
C GLN A 17 -2.71 4.34 -7.15
N ALA A 18 -3.32 5.12 -6.24
CA ALA A 18 -2.71 6.36 -5.73
C ALA A 18 -1.39 6.07 -5.01
N LEU A 19 -1.37 5.07 -4.13
CA LEU A 19 -0.17 4.69 -3.39
C LEU A 19 0.93 4.13 -4.32
N LEU A 20 0.57 3.26 -5.26
CA LEU A 20 1.50 2.79 -6.29
C LEU A 20 2.04 3.93 -7.16
N ARG A 21 1.22 4.93 -7.49
CA ARG A 21 1.65 6.12 -8.24
C ARG A 21 2.65 6.96 -7.45
N VAL A 22 2.46 7.10 -6.14
CA VAL A 22 3.42 7.77 -5.25
C VAL A 22 4.77 7.06 -5.29
N ILE A 23 4.78 5.73 -5.09
CA ILE A 23 6.03 4.95 -5.08
C ILE A 23 6.66 4.92 -6.47
N ARG A 24 5.89 4.84 -7.57
CA ARG A 24 6.44 4.93 -8.94
C ARG A 24 7.15 6.25 -9.24
N ARG A 25 6.71 7.35 -8.61
CA ARG A 25 7.28 8.69 -8.78
C ARG A 25 8.40 8.99 -7.80
N SER A 26 8.62 8.15 -6.81
CA SER A 26 9.70 8.34 -5.85
C SER A 26 11.04 7.95 -6.46
N ARG A 27 12.10 8.47 -5.85
CA ARG A 27 13.47 8.15 -6.26
C ARG A 27 13.69 6.63 -6.16
N HIS A 28 14.29 6.05 -7.19
CA HIS A 28 14.53 4.61 -7.30
C HIS A 28 13.28 3.72 -7.22
N ARG A 29 12.07 4.29 -7.31
CA ARG A 29 10.79 3.60 -7.04
C ARG A 29 10.73 2.98 -5.63
N GLU A 30 11.37 3.67 -4.69
CA GLU A 30 11.53 3.27 -3.30
C GLU A 30 11.04 4.39 -2.38
N VAL A 31 10.36 4.02 -1.28
CA VAL A 31 9.92 4.97 -0.25
C VAL A 31 10.06 4.34 1.14
N PRO A 32 10.59 5.07 2.14
CA PRO A 32 10.64 4.57 3.51
C PRO A 32 9.24 4.24 4.04
N LEU A 33 9.09 3.11 4.73
CA LEU A 33 7.82 2.71 5.32
C LEU A 33 7.31 3.75 6.34
N GLY A 34 8.23 4.32 7.13
CA GLY A 34 7.90 5.35 8.12
C GLY A 34 7.29 6.61 7.47
N GLU A 35 7.79 7.00 6.30
CA GLU A 35 7.27 8.15 5.55
C GLU A 35 5.86 7.86 5.01
N LEU A 36 5.65 6.68 4.42
CA LEU A 36 4.33 6.29 3.92
C LEU A 36 3.28 6.21 5.03
N ARG A 37 3.64 5.69 6.21
CA ARG A 37 2.75 5.61 7.37
C ARG A 37 2.31 6.97 7.90
N GLN A 38 3.13 8.00 7.72
CA GLN A 38 2.82 9.38 8.13
C GLN A 38 1.95 10.11 7.10
N ARG A 39 1.83 9.59 5.87
CA ARG A 39 1.00 10.21 4.84
C ARG A 39 -0.48 10.04 5.18
N ARG A 40 -1.25 11.10 4.91
CA ARG A 40 -2.70 11.05 5.00
C ARG A 40 -3.24 10.05 3.98
N ALA A 41 -4.23 9.27 4.39
CA ALA A 41 -4.85 8.29 3.53
C ALA A 41 -5.44 8.96 2.27
N PRO A 42 -5.23 8.38 1.07
CA PRO A 42 -5.87 8.90 -0.14
C PRO A 42 -7.39 8.93 0.02
N PRO A 43 -8.10 9.85 -0.64
CA PRO A 43 -9.57 9.78 -0.74
C PRO A 43 -9.98 8.39 -1.26
N GLY A 44 -10.94 7.75 -0.60
CA GLY A 44 -11.38 6.38 -0.91
C GLY A 44 -10.66 5.27 -0.11
N ALA A 45 -9.56 5.56 0.58
CA ALA A 45 -8.89 4.62 1.46
C ALA A 45 -9.56 4.54 2.85
N ARG A 46 -10.74 3.90 2.91
CA ARG A 46 -11.57 3.75 4.12
C ARG A 46 -10.82 3.20 5.35
N LEU A 47 -9.82 2.35 5.15
CA LEU A 47 -9.05 1.71 6.23
C LEU A 47 -7.66 2.34 6.46
N GLY A 48 -7.35 3.44 5.76
CA GLY A 48 -6.08 4.15 5.93
C GLY A 48 -4.90 3.54 5.17
N VAL A 49 -3.74 4.21 5.25
CA VAL A 49 -2.52 3.83 4.51
C VAL A 49 -1.95 2.49 4.97
N THR A 50 -1.97 2.21 6.28
CA THR A 50 -1.43 0.96 6.82
C THR A 50 -2.10 -0.28 6.20
N TYR A 51 -3.43 -0.27 6.07
CA TYR A 51 -4.14 -1.40 5.46
C TYR A 51 -3.80 -1.54 3.97
N LEU A 52 -3.74 -0.43 3.23
CA LEU A 52 -3.31 -0.44 1.83
C LEU A 52 -1.90 -1.02 1.66
N LEU A 53 -0.98 -0.71 2.57
CA LEU A 53 0.38 -1.24 2.54
C LEU A 53 0.38 -2.75 2.75
N HIS A 54 -0.36 -3.25 3.74
CA HIS A 54 -0.50 -4.70 3.97
C HIS A 54 -1.11 -5.40 2.75
N ASP A 55 -2.13 -4.81 2.14
CA ASP A 55 -2.78 -5.35 0.95
C ASP A 55 -1.83 -5.38 -0.28
N LEU A 56 -1.05 -4.31 -0.52
CA LEU A 56 -0.07 -4.27 -1.61
C LEU A 56 1.10 -5.23 -1.41
N LEU A 57 1.55 -5.41 -0.16
CA LEU A 57 2.57 -6.39 0.20
C LEU A 57 2.06 -7.83 0.03
N GLY A 58 0.84 -8.10 0.50
CA GLY A 58 0.19 -9.41 0.35
C GLY A 58 -0.09 -9.76 -1.12
N ALA A 59 -0.40 -8.76 -1.95
CA ALA A 59 -0.55 -8.91 -3.39
C ALA A 59 0.79 -8.93 -4.16
N GLN A 60 1.93 -8.89 -3.47
CA GLN A 60 3.28 -8.92 -4.06
C GLN A 60 3.55 -7.77 -5.06
N LEU A 61 2.81 -6.66 -4.95
CA LEU A 61 3.03 -5.47 -5.78
C LEU A 61 4.12 -4.57 -5.20
N LEU A 62 4.40 -4.73 -3.91
CA LEU A 62 5.50 -4.09 -3.19
C LEU A 62 6.37 -5.16 -2.52
N ARG A 63 7.66 -4.84 -2.37
CA ARG A 63 8.60 -5.60 -1.54
C ARG A 63 9.08 -4.70 -0.41
N SER A 64 9.16 -5.26 0.79
CA SER A 64 9.83 -4.62 1.91
C SER A 64 11.30 -5.05 1.94
N ILE A 65 12.19 -4.06 1.97
CA ILE A 65 13.64 -4.25 2.02
C ILE A 65 14.12 -3.69 3.36
N PRO A 66 14.70 -4.51 4.24
CA PRO A 66 15.25 -4.02 5.49
C PRO A 66 16.48 -3.14 5.21
N THR A 67 16.56 -1.98 5.87
CA THR A 67 17.71 -1.08 5.83
C THR A 67 18.07 -0.63 7.25
N SER A 68 19.26 -0.05 7.43
CA SER A 68 19.72 0.45 8.73
C SER A 68 18.83 1.56 9.31
N SER A 69 18.12 2.30 8.46
CA SER A 69 17.19 3.38 8.86
C SER A 69 15.74 2.92 8.98
N GLY A 70 15.50 1.60 8.91
CA GLY A 70 14.18 0.98 8.91
C GLY A 70 13.75 0.44 7.55
N PRO A 71 12.55 -0.15 7.44
CA PRO A 71 12.12 -0.80 6.20
C PRO A 71 11.88 0.20 5.06
N MET A 72 12.40 -0.12 3.89
CA MET A 72 12.13 0.56 2.62
C MET A 72 11.10 -0.25 1.84
N LEU A 73 10.15 0.42 1.18
CA LEU A 73 9.21 -0.22 0.27
C LEU A 73 9.60 0.07 -1.17
N ARG A 74 9.76 -0.99 -1.96
CA ARG A 74 10.09 -0.94 -3.39
C ARG A 74 8.94 -1.52 -4.20
N LEU A 75 8.70 -1.00 -5.40
CA LEU A 75 7.86 -1.71 -6.37
C LEU A 75 8.43 -3.07 -6.72
N ALA A 76 7.59 -4.10 -6.73
CA ALA A 76 7.94 -5.36 -7.37
C ALA A 76 8.11 -5.12 -8.88
N GLU A 77 9.21 -5.64 -9.43
CA GLU A 77 9.39 -5.68 -10.87
C GLU A 77 8.40 -6.71 -11.43
N THR A 78 7.59 -6.29 -12.40
CA THR A 78 6.65 -7.14 -13.15
C THR A 78 7.34 -7.65 -14.39
#